data_AF-A0A947C969-F1
#
_entry.id   AF-A0A947C969-F1
#
_cell.length_a   1.000
_cell.length_b   1.000
_cell.length_c   1.000
_cell.angle_alpha   90.00
_cell.angle_beta   90.00
_cell.angle_gamma   90.00
#
_symmetry.space_group_name_H-M   'P 1'
#
loop_
_entity.id
_entity.type
_entity.pdbx_description
1 polymer ?
#
loop_
_entity_poly.entity_id
_entity_poly.type
_entity_poly.pdbx_seq_one_letter_code
_entity_poly.pdbx_strand_id
1 'polypeptide(L)'
;MSDHLNRKQISALLDDPEGLPNRLEHVSRCRECAREYEQMSRMRMALSGMPRLDPPAGEWDAVQDRLGLEPVEQPVATPWRRAMGWPLQAAAVLALFAAGLMVGQRLNSGTDAPGPIAAVATTEGADSESSMAIEPAEAYLRTVADLQDLREGFDATASGQAGPAAVAQRITHLDGMIDASRDALREAPADPVLNNFLFQLVDERDDLASQLDQSLRMTAAEY
;
A
#
# COMPACT_ATOMS: atom_id res chain seq x y z
N MET A 1 -34.43 4.43 9.07
CA MET A 1 -33.17 3.77 9.46
C MET A 1 -32.25 3.89 8.26
N SER A 2 -31.54 5.00 8.18
CA SER A 2 -30.59 5.25 7.11
C SER A 2 -29.28 4.61 7.55
N ASP A 3 -28.79 3.62 6.80
CA ASP A 3 -27.53 2.95 7.10
C ASP A 3 -26.38 3.98 7.01
N HIS A 4 -25.61 4.12 8.08
CA HIS A 4 -24.50 5.07 8.17
C HIS A 4 -23.25 4.51 7.49
N LEU A 5 -22.38 5.39 6.99
CA LEU A 5 -21.08 4.97 6.48
C LEU A 5 -20.17 4.55 7.65
N ASN A 6 -19.52 3.40 7.51
CA ASN A 6 -18.48 2.99 8.46
C ASN A 6 -17.16 3.72 8.20
N ARG A 7 -16.24 3.69 9.18
CA ARG A 7 -14.94 4.36 9.10
C ARG A 7 -14.11 3.97 7.87
N LYS A 8 -14.13 2.69 7.46
CA LYS A 8 -13.40 2.22 6.27
C LYS A 8 -13.96 2.84 5.00
N GLN A 9 -15.28 3.00 4.89
CA GLN A 9 -15.93 3.63 3.75
C GLN A 9 -15.65 5.15 3.70
N ILE A 10 -15.60 5.81 4.86
CA ILE A 10 -15.21 7.23 4.96
C ILE A 10 -13.74 7.43 4.56
N SER A 11 -12.84 6.54 5.00
CA SER A 11 -11.43 6.55 4.55
C SER A 11 -11.32 6.42 3.04
N ALA A 12 -12.00 5.42 2.45
CA ALA A 12 -11.98 5.23 1.01
C ALA A 12 -12.52 6.44 0.23
N LEU A 13 -13.53 7.12 0.79
CA LEU A 13 -14.07 8.36 0.20
C LEU A 13 -13.08 9.53 0.28
N LEU A 14 -12.26 9.60 1.32
CA LEU A 14 -11.19 10.60 1.41
C LEU A 14 -10.07 10.32 0.39
N ASP A 15 -9.76 9.05 0.14
CA ASP A 15 -8.70 8.65 -0.81
C ASP A 15 -9.11 8.89 -2.26
N ASP A 16 -10.36 8.57 -2.60
CA ASP A 16 -10.94 8.79 -3.92
C ASP A 16 -12.37 9.38 -3.81
N PRO A 17 -12.51 10.71 -3.75
CA PRO A 17 -13.81 11.36 -3.66
C PRO A 17 -14.60 11.29 -4.97
N GLU A 18 -13.94 11.13 -6.11
CA GLU A 18 -14.56 11.14 -7.44
C GLU A 18 -15.14 9.78 -7.82
N GLY A 19 -14.51 8.68 -7.37
CA GLY A 19 -15.00 7.32 -7.60
C GLY A 19 -16.27 6.95 -6.81
N LEU A 20 -16.73 7.79 -5.89
CA LEU A 20 -17.80 7.45 -4.92
C LEU A 20 -18.86 8.56 -4.73
N PRO A 21 -19.49 9.08 -5.79
CA PRO A 21 -20.38 10.26 -5.73
C PRO A 21 -21.61 10.05 -4.83
N ASN A 22 -22.20 8.86 -4.83
CA ASN A 22 -23.36 8.54 -3.98
C ASN A 22 -23.03 8.60 -2.48
N ARG A 23 -21.78 8.28 -2.09
CA ARG A 23 -21.33 8.34 -0.69
C ARG A 23 -21.03 9.78 -0.29
N LEU A 24 -20.47 10.57 -1.19
CA LEU A 24 -20.28 12.01 -0.97
C LEU A 24 -21.62 12.73 -0.75
N GLU A 25 -22.63 12.39 -1.55
CA GLU A 25 -24.00 12.89 -1.39
C GLU A 25 -24.59 12.48 -0.04
N HIS A 26 -24.40 11.23 0.40
CA HIS A 26 -24.80 10.80 1.74
C HIS A 26 -24.14 11.64 2.83
N VAL A 27 -22.82 11.86 2.77
CA VAL A 27 -22.09 12.68 3.75
C VAL A 27 -22.67 14.10 3.81
N SER A 28 -23.05 14.69 2.68
CA SER A 28 -23.69 16.02 2.67
C SER A 28 -25.06 16.08 3.36
N ARG A 29 -25.79 14.96 3.41
CA ARG A 29 -27.15 14.87 3.98
C ARG A 29 -27.17 14.31 5.40
N CYS A 30 -26.16 13.56 5.80
CA CYS A 30 -26.06 12.90 7.09
C CYS A 30 -25.08 13.63 8.02
N ARG A 31 -25.60 14.30 9.07
CA ARG A 31 -24.78 15.08 10.02
C ARG A 31 -23.76 14.25 10.80
N GLU A 32 -24.01 12.96 10.98
CA GLU A 32 -23.09 12.08 11.70
C GLU A 32 -21.88 11.72 10.83
N CYS A 33 -22.14 11.22 9.62
CA CYS A 33 -21.09 10.93 8.65
C CYS A 33 -20.32 12.19 8.24
N ALA A 34 -20.98 13.37 8.18
CA ALA A 34 -20.31 14.65 7.95
C ALA A 34 -19.28 14.98 9.05
N ARG A 35 -19.62 14.75 10.32
CA ARG A 35 -18.71 15.01 11.44
C ARG A 35 -17.51 14.07 11.42
N GLU A 36 -17.73 12.78 11.16
CA GLU A 36 -16.62 11.82 11.05
C GLU A 36 -15.72 12.12 9.84
N TYR A 37 -16.30 12.40 8.68
CA TYR A 37 -15.55 12.78 7.48
C TYR A 37 -14.70 14.03 7.72
N GLU A 38 -15.27 15.06 8.35
CA GLU A 38 -14.55 16.30 8.66
C GLU A 38 -13.40 16.05 9.65
N GLN A 39 -13.62 15.24 10.70
CA GLN A 39 -12.57 14.89 11.65
C GLN A 39 -11.38 14.20 10.96
N MET A 40 -11.66 13.18 10.14
CA MET A 40 -10.62 12.44 9.41
C MET A 40 -9.92 13.33 8.37
N SER A 41 -10.67 14.21 7.68
CA SER A 41 -10.12 15.18 6.74
C SER A 41 -9.14 16.16 7.42
N ARG A 42 -9.51 16.71 8.59
CA ARG A 42 -8.63 17.59 9.37
C ARG A 42 -7.36 16.86 9.81
N MET A 43 -7.47 15.61 10.23
CA MET A 43 -6.32 14.78 10.60
C MET A 43 -5.39 14.57 9.40
N ARG A 44 -5.94 14.22 8.23
CA ARG A 44 -5.17 14.07 6.99
C ARG A 44 -4.48 15.37 6.58
N MET A 45 -5.15 16.51 6.71
CA MET A 45 -4.57 17.83 6.44
C MET A 45 -3.44 18.18 7.41
N ALA A 46 -3.54 17.80 8.68
CA ALA A 46 -2.47 17.98 9.65
C ALA A 46 -1.24 17.11 9.29
N LEU A 47 -1.48 15.86 8.86
CA LEU A 47 -0.43 14.92 8.49
C LEU A 47 0.23 15.27 7.14
N SER A 48 -0.52 15.85 6.19
CA SER A 48 0.00 16.20 4.86
C SER A 48 1.03 17.34 4.89
N GLY A 49 1.05 18.13 5.97
CA GLY A 49 2.06 19.16 6.20
C GLY A 49 3.39 18.65 6.74
N MET A 50 3.52 17.35 7.04
CA MET A 50 4.78 16.79 7.54
C MET A 50 5.86 16.80 6.45
N PRO A 51 7.15 16.98 6.82
CA PRO A 51 8.25 16.89 5.87
C PRO A 51 8.21 15.55 5.13
N ARG A 52 8.28 15.60 3.79
CA ARG A 52 8.57 14.38 3.03
C ARG A 52 10.00 13.99 3.31
N LEU A 53 10.17 12.78 3.81
CA LEU A 53 11.47 12.15 3.94
C LEU A 53 11.76 11.46 2.61
N ASP A 54 12.87 11.85 1.98
CA ASP A 54 13.37 11.08 0.84
C ASP A 54 14.03 9.80 1.38
N PRO A 55 13.69 8.64 0.81
CA PRO A 55 14.37 7.41 1.17
C PRO A 55 15.84 7.48 0.76
N PRO A 56 16.74 6.80 1.50
CA PRO A 56 18.12 6.65 1.09
C PRO A 56 18.22 6.09 -0.34
N ALA A 57 19.27 6.49 -1.06
CA ALA A 57 19.48 6.06 -2.44
C ALA A 57 19.58 4.52 -2.51
N GLY A 58 18.87 3.91 -3.46
CA GLY A 58 18.86 2.46 -3.69
C GLY A 58 17.90 1.65 -2.83
N GLU A 59 17.27 2.23 -1.80
CA GLU A 59 16.31 1.51 -0.94
C GLU A 59 15.05 1.09 -1.70
N TRP A 60 14.55 1.95 -2.59
CA TRP A 60 13.40 1.59 -3.43
C TRP A 60 13.72 0.47 -4.41
N ASP A 61 14.93 0.45 -4.96
CA ASP A 61 15.38 -0.59 -5.87
C ASP A 61 15.50 -1.93 -5.13
N ALA A 62 16.10 -1.92 -3.93
CA ALA A 62 16.18 -3.10 -3.06
C ALA A 62 14.78 -3.64 -2.67
N VAL A 63 13.80 -2.76 -2.43
CA VAL A 63 12.41 -3.16 -2.18
C VAL A 63 11.77 -3.76 -3.43
N GLN A 64 11.97 -3.17 -4.62
CA GLN A 64 11.44 -3.71 -5.88
C GLN A 64 12.01 -5.09 -6.18
N ASP A 65 13.33 -5.26 -6.04
CA ASP A 65 14.02 -6.54 -6.25
C ASP A 65 13.46 -7.61 -5.31
N ARG A 66 13.24 -7.28 -4.04
CA ARG A 66 12.69 -8.21 -3.05
C ARG A 66 11.23 -8.57 -3.28
N LEU A 67 10.45 -7.63 -3.82
CA LEU A 67 9.05 -7.88 -4.17
C LEU A 67 8.90 -8.56 -5.54
N GLY A 68 9.99 -8.76 -6.27
CA GLY A 68 9.96 -9.28 -7.64
C GLY A 68 9.16 -8.39 -8.59
N LEU A 69 9.03 -7.10 -8.27
CA LEU A 69 8.37 -6.13 -9.12
C LEU A 69 9.33 -5.82 -10.26
N GLU A 70 8.89 -6.03 -11.51
CA GLU A 70 9.65 -5.51 -12.63
C GLU A 70 9.81 -3.99 -12.44
N PRO A 71 11.02 -3.46 -12.66
CA PRO A 71 11.26 -2.04 -12.53
C PRO A 71 10.25 -1.32 -13.44
N VAL A 72 9.38 -0.52 -12.83
CA VAL A 72 8.53 0.38 -13.60
C VAL A 72 9.49 1.33 -14.27
N GLU A 73 9.75 1.10 -15.56
CA GLU A 73 10.55 2.01 -16.39
C GLU A 73 9.88 3.38 -16.31
N GLN A 74 10.31 4.20 -15.35
CA GLN A 74 9.97 5.60 -15.36
C GLN A 74 10.63 6.12 -16.64
N PRO A 75 9.87 6.68 -17.60
CA PRO A 75 10.50 7.34 -18.72
C PRO A 75 11.24 8.54 -18.16
N VAL A 76 12.52 8.37 -17.86
CA VAL A 76 13.46 9.46 -17.67
C VAL A 76 13.38 10.23 -18.98
N ALA A 77 12.62 11.32 -18.95
CA ALA A 77 12.44 12.19 -20.09
C ALA A 77 13.80 12.82 -20.38
N THR A 78 14.65 12.12 -21.14
CA THR A 78 15.89 12.67 -21.67
C THR A 78 15.50 13.84 -22.57
N PRO A 79 15.90 15.09 -22.26
CA PRO A 79 15.46 16.26 -23.01
C PRO A 79 16.15 16.41 -24.39
N TRP A 80 16.85 15.38 -24.88
CA TRP A 80 17.74 15.51 -26.04
C TRP A 80 17.18 15.00 -27.38
N ARG A 81 15.97 14.43 -27.41
CA ARG A 81 15.32 13.97 -28.65
C ARG A 81 14.28 14.95 -29.22
N ARG A 82 14.55 16.26 -29.19
CA ARG A 82 13.69 17.27 -29.87
C ARG A 82 14.39 18.07 -30.97
N ALA A 83 15.63 17.77 -31.33
CA ALA A 83 16.37 18.54 -32.34
C ALA A 83 16.60 17.85 -33.70
N MET A 84 16.12 16.63 -33.95
CA MET A 84 16.48 15.90 -35.17
C MET A 84 15.33 15.03 -35.70
N GLY A 85 14.39 15.66 -36.42
CA GLY A 85 13.27 14.94 -37.03
C GLY A 85 12.39 15.76 -37.99
N TRP A 86 12.87 16.87 -38.55
CA TRP A 86 12.06 17.82 -39.33
C TRP A 86 12.39 17.94 -40.83
N PRO A 87 12.79 16.85 -41.53
CA PRO A 87 12.41 16.79 -42.94
C PRO A 87 12.01 15.41 -43.49
N LEU A 88 11.59 14.43 -42.67
CA LEU A 88 11.12 13.12 -43.20
C LEU A 88 9.59 12.96 -43.30
N GLN A 89 8.80 13.82 -42.65
CA GLN A 89 7.33 13.68 -42.66
C GLN A 89 6.66 14.17 -43.96
N ALA A 90 7.35 14.94 -44.80
CA ALA A 90 6.80 15.42 -46.07
C ALA A 90 6.73 14.31 -47.15
N ALA A 91 7.63 13.33 -47.11
CA ALA A 91 7.67 12.25 -48.10
C ALA A 91 6.57 11.20 -47.89
N ALA A 92 6.21 10.93 -46.63
CA ALA A 92 5.20 9.91 -46.29
C ALA A 92 3.77 10.33 -46.69
N VAL A 93 3.45 11.63 -46.58
CA VAL A 93 2.11 12.15 -46.97
C VAL A 93 1.91 12.07 -48.49
N LEU A 94 2.94 12.37 -49.29
CA LEU A 94 2.86 12.26 -50.76
C LEU A 94 2.76 10.80 -51.23
N ALA A 95 3.44 9.88 -50.55
CA ALA A 95 3.37 8.45 -50.86
C ALA A 95 1.97 7.86 -50.56
N LEU A 96 1.36 8.23 -49.42
CA LEU A 96 0.01 7.79 -49.06
C LEU A 96 -1.06 8.39 -49.97
N PHE A 97 -0.89 9.65 -50.40
CA PHE A 97 -1.82 10.30 -51.34
C PHE A 97 -1.77 9.67 -52.74
N ALA A 98 -0.57 9.33 -53.24
CA ALA A 98 -0.41 8.63 -54.51
C ALA A 98 -0.95 7.19 -54.46
N ALA A 99 -0.74 6.47 -53.34
CA ALA A 99 -1.28 5.13 -53.15
C ALA A 99 -2.82 5.13 -53.06
N GLY A 100 -3.42 6.12 -52.40
CA GLY A 100 -4.89 6.26 -52.30
C GLY A 100 -5.57 6.51 -53.66
N LEU A 101 -4.97 7.34 -54.52
CA LEU A 101 -5.49 7.60 -55.87
C LEU A 101 -5.44 6.38 -56.80
N MET A 102 -4.47 5.48 -56.60
CA MET A 102 -4.33 4.26 -57.42
C MET A 102 -5.31 3.15 -57.00
N VAL A 103 -5.62 3.03 -55.70
CA VAL A 103 -6.58 2.06 -55.16
C VAL A 103 -8.02 2.47 -55.48
N GLY A 104 -8.34 3.77 -55.45
CA GLY A 104 -9.67 4.29 -55.78
C GLY A 104 -10.13 4.02 -57.21
N GLN A 105 -9.20 3.92 -58.17
CA GLN A 105 -9.52 3.62 -59.58
C GLN A 105 -9.77 2.13 -59.86
N ARG A 106 -9.33 1.22 -58.98
CA ARG A 106 -9.49 -0.23 -59.17
C ARG A 106 -10.73 -0.83 -58.52
N LEU A 107 -11.39 -0.10 -57.62
CA LEU A 107 -12.62 -0.56 -56.94
C LEU A 107 -13.92 -0.22 -57.70
N ASN A 108 -13.83 0.44 -58.87
CA ASN A 108 -14.95 0.63 -59.81
C ASN A 108 -15.03 -0.48 -60.88
N SER A 109 -14.43 -1.65 -60.64
CA SER A 109 -14.52 -2.83 -61.51
C SER A 109 -14.64 -4.06 -60.62
N GLY A 110 -15.73 -4.81 -60.81
CA GLY A 110 -16.28 -5.71 -59.83
C GLY A 110 -15.60 -7.08 -59.65
N THR A 111 -16.29 -7.86 -58.80
CA THR A 111 -16.37 -9.33 -58.73
C THR A 111 -15.47 -10.06 -57.71
N ASP A 112 -16.16 -10.60 -56.69
CA ASP A 112 -16.07 -11.88 -55.94
C ASP A 112 -14.78 -12.41 -55.25
N ALA A 113 -14.91 -12.50 -53.90
CA ALA A 113 -14.83 -13.69 -53.01
C ALA A 113 -13.45 -14.30 -52.57
N PRO A 114 -13.36 -15.23 -51.56
CA PRO A 114 -12.91 -14.95 -50.17
C PRO A 114 -11.89 -15.93 -49.48
N GLY A 115 -11.32 -15.51 -48.33
CA GLY A 115 -10.77 -16.35 -47.21
C GLY A 115 -9.25 -16.69 -47.21
N PRO A 116 -8.61 -17.19 -46.10
CA PRO A 116 -9.09 -17.53 -44.74
C PRO A 116 -8.16 -17.07 -43.55
N ILE A 117 -8.37 -17.70 -42.38
CA ILE A 117 -8.14 -17.36 -40.95
C ILE A 117 -6.90 -18.06 -40.33
N ALA A 118 -6.36 -17.53 -39.19
CA ALA A 118 -5.69 -18.19 -38.02
C ALA A 118 -4.54 -17.31 -37.44
N ALA A 119 -4.10 -17.32 -36.17
CA ALA A 119 -4.28 -18.21 -35.02
C ALA A 119 -4.07 -17.45 -33.68
N VAL A 120 -4.64 -18.01 -32.61
CA VAL A 120 -4.47 -17.66 -31.19
C VAL A 120 -3.28 -18.45 -30.63
N ALA A 121 -2.45 -17.83 -29.77
CA ALA A 121 -1.43 -18.53 -28.99
C ALA A 121 -1.62 -18.25 -27.50
N THR A 122 -2.00 -19.31 -26.78
CA THR A 122 -1.98 -19.46 -25.33
C THR A 122 -0.58 -19.94 -24.91
N THR A 123 -0.04 -19.41 -23.81
CA THR A 123 1.10 -20.01 -23.11
C THR A 123 0.91 -19.82 -21.60
N GLU A 124 0.59 -20.93 -20.94
CA GLU A 124 0.72 -21.14 -19.50
C GLU A 124 2.19 -21.34 -19.15
N GLY A 125 2.66 -20.69 -18.08
CA GLY A 125 4.00 -20.86 -17.52
C GLY A 125 3.86 -21.14 -16.02
N ALA A 126 4.27 -22.35 -15.64
CA ALA A 126 4.12 -22.96 -14.33
C ALA A 126 5.08 -22.39 -13.27
N ASP A 127 4.53 -22.28 -12.06
CA ASP A 127 5.11 -22.63 -10.75
C ASP A 127 6.62 -22.49 -10.56
N SER A 128 7.03 -21.36 -9.99
CA SER A 128 8.33 -21.21 -9.33
C SER A 128 8.26 -21.74 -7.90
N GLU A 129 8.68 -22.98 -7.72
CA GLU A 129 8.95 -23.58 -6.42
C GLU A 129 10.24 -22.95 -5.86
N SER A 130 10.07 -21.97 -4.97
CA SER A 130 11.17 -21.22 -4.35
C SER A 130 11.91 -22.10 -3.35
N SER A 131 13.16 -22.44 -3.67
CA SER A 131 14.09 -23.14 -2.79
C SER A 131 14.51 -22.22 -1.65
N MET A 132 13.91 -22.40 -0.48
CA MET A 132 14.36 -21.76 0.76
C MET A 132 15.65 -22.43 1.25
N ALA A 133 16.75 -21.68 1.19
CA ALA A 133 17.99 -22.05 1.86
C ALA A 133 17.76 -22.03 3.38
N ILE A 134 18.00 -23.18 4.02
CA ILE A 134 17.92 -23.35 5.47
C ILE A 134 19.21 -22.77 6.08
N GLU A 135 19.19 -21.48 6.42
CA GLU A 135 20.07 -20.85 7.42
C GLU A 135 19.52 -21.17 8.84
N PRO A 136 20.33 -21.11 9.91
CA PRO A 136 20.27 -22.07 11.00
C PRO A 136 19.01 -21.88 11.85
N ALA A 137 18.10 -22.84 11.75
CA ALA A 137 16.84 -22.87 12.51
C ALA A 137 17.02 -22.59 14.02
N GLU A 138 18.18 -22.90 14.59
CA GLU A 138 18.52 -22.63 15.99
C GLU A 138 18.61 -21.14 16.35
N ALA A 139 19.15 -20.29 15.46
CA ALA A 139 19.27 -18.86 15.73
C ALA A 139 17.88 -18.21 15.69
N TYR A 140 17.08 -18.57 14.69
CA TYR A 140 15.69 -18.15 14.58
C TYR A 140 14.83 -18.58 15.79
N LEU A 141 14.92 -19.86 16.18
CA LEU A 141 14.19 -20.37 17.35
C LEU A 141 14.61 -19.66 18.64
N ARG A 142 15.88 -19.29 18.78
CA ARG A 142 16.35 -18.49 19.92
C ARG A 142 15.73 -17.10 19.92
N THR A 143 15.73 -16.39 18.79
CA THR A 143 15.11 -15.06 18.69
C THR A 143 13.62 -15.09 19.02
N VAL A 144 12.89 -16.10 18.54
CA VAL A 144 11.46 -16.26 18.87
C VAL A 144 11.27 -16.57 20.34
N ALA A 145 12.09 -17.44 20.93
CA ALA A 145 12.01 -17.77 22.35
C ALA A 145 12.33 -16.57 23.25
N ASP A 146 13.35 -15.79 22.92
CA ASP A 146 13.74 -14.59 23.66
C ASP A 146 12.60 -13.54 23.65
N LEU A 147 11.93 -13.35 22.52
CA LEU A 147 10.77 -12.46 22.41
C LEU A 147 9.56 -12.95 23.21
N GLN A 148 9.36 -14.26 23.29
CA GLN A 148 8.28 -14.87 24.10
C GLN A 148 8.57 -14.72 25.59
N ASP A 149 9.80 -14.99 26.03
CA ASP A 149 10.21 -14.86 27.43
C ASP A 149 10.08 -13.42 27.94
N LEU A 150 10.47 -12.43 27.11
CA LEU A 150 10.26 -11.02 27.40
C LEU A 150 8.78 -10.68 27.64
N ARG A 151 7.88 -11.26 26.85
CA ARG A 151 6.42 -11.07 26.99
C ARG A 151 5.92 -11.68 28.29
N GLU A 152 6.24 -12.94 28.54
CA GLU A 152 5.76 -13.70 29.70
C GLU A 152 6.27 -13.09 31.02
N GLY A 153 7.54 -12.65 31.06
CA GLY A 153 8.11 -11.97 32.21
C GLY A 153 7.41 -10.67 32.55
N PHE A 154 6.96 -9.92 31.54
CA PHE A 154 6.18 -8.70 31.76
C PHE A 154 4.76 -9.00 32.21
N ASP A 155 4.04 -9.93 31.57
CA ASP A 155 2.67 -10.29 31.96
C ASP A 155 2.61 -10.77 33.42
N ALA A 156 3.61 -11.52 33.88
CA ALA A 156 3.75 -11.92 35.27
C ALA A 156 3.92 -10.73 36.24
N THR A 157 4.65 -9.69 35.81
CA THR A 157 4.88 -8.47 36.59
C THR A 157 3.66 -7.54 36.59
N ALA A 158 2.96 -7.45 35.47
CA ALA A 158 1.83 -6.55 35.24
C ALA A 158 0.53 -7.01 35.92
N SER A 159 0.38 -8.32 36.18
CA SER A 159 -0.85 -8.92 36.73
C SER A 159 -1.30 -8.38 38.10
N GLY A 160 -0.48 -7.57 38.79
CA GLY A 160 -0.79 -6.97 40.09
C GLY A 160 -0.96 -5.45 40.11
N GLN A 161 -0.77 -4.74 39.00
CA GLN A 161 -0.82 -3.27 38.97
C GLN A 161 -2.04 -2.76 38.19
N ALA A 162 -2.89 -1.97 38.86
CA ALA A 162 -4.05 -1.33 38.26
C ALA A 162 -3.90 0.20 38.27
N GLY A 163 -4.42 0.85 37.23
CA GLY A 163 -4.47 2.30 37.09
C GLY A 163 -3.69 2.86 35.89
N PRO A 164 -3.83 4.17 35.61
CA PRO A 164 -3.29 4.79 34.41
C PRO A 164 -1.75 4.73 34.31
N ALA A 165 -1.05 4.76 35.45
CA ALA A 165 0.40 4.62 35.48
C ALA A 165 0.87 3.20 35.07
N ALA A 166 0.13 2.16 35.45
CA ALA A 166 0.43 0.78 35.06
C ALA A 166 0.20 0.57 33.55
N VAL A 167 -0.86 1.18 33.00
CA VAL A 167 -1.13 1.17 31.56
C VAL A 167 -0.01 1.88 30.79
N ALA A 168 0.45 3.04 31.25
CA ALA A 168 1.57 3.74 30.64
C ALA A 168 2.87 2.90 30.65
N GLN A 169 3.16 2.21 31.77
CA GLN A 169 4.31 1.31 31.86
C GLN A 169 4.21 0.13 30.88
N ARG A 170 3.01 -0.44 30.71
CA ARG A 170 2.75 -1.50 29.72
C ARG A 170 2.96 -1.02 28.28
N ILE A 171 2.52 0.19 27.95
CA ILE A 171 2.77 0.79 26.64
C ILE A 171 4.28 0.92 26.39
N THR A 172 5.04 1.44 27.35
CA THR A 172 6.51 1.54 27.23
C THR A 172 7.19 0.18 27.03
N HIS A 173 6.69 -0.86 27.71
CA HIS A 173 7.22 -2.21 27.51
C HIS A 173 6.91 -2.74 26.10
N LEU A 174 5.67 -2.59 25.63
CA LEU A 174 5.28 -2.97 24.27
C LEU A 174 6.10 -2.24 23.21
N ASP A 175 6.39 -0.94 23.39
CA ASP A 175 7.27 -0.20 22.48
C ASP A 175 8.67 -0.83 22.39
N GLY A 176 9.24 -1.26 23.53
CA GLY A 176 10.51 -1.99 23.54
C GLY A 176 10.46 -3.34 22.81
N MET A 177 9.36 -4.09 22.95
CA MET A 177 9.15 -5.35 22.22
C MET A 177 8.96 -5.12 20.71
N ILE A 178 8.25 -4.05 20.34
CA ILE A 178 8.06 -3.65 18.94
C ILE A 178 9.41 -3.35 18.29
N ASP A 179 10.28 -2.62 18.98
CA ASP A 179 11.62 -2.31 18.48
C ASP A 179 12.48 -3.57 18.35
N ALA A 180 12.48 -4.46 19.36
CA ALA A 180 13.16 -5.75 19.27
C ALA A 180 12.64 -6.65 18.13
N SER A 181 11.32 -6.66 17.91
CA SER A 181 10.70 -7.42 16.81
C SER A 181 11.06 -6.83 15.44
N ARG A 182 11.14 -5.50 15.32
CA ARG A 182 11.62 -4.83 14.11
C ARG A 182 13.08 -5.14 13.84
N ASP A 183 13.92 -5.18 14.89
CA ASP A 183 15.32 -5.56 14.77
C ASP A 183 15.46 -6.98 14.19
N ALA A 184 14.72 -7.95 14.74
CA ALA A 184 14.67 -9.32 14.23
C ALA A 184 14.16 -9.39 12.77
N LEU A 185 13.17 -8.57 12.40
CA LEU A 185 12.66 -8.48 11.03
C LEU A 185 13.66 -7.86 10.05
N ARG A 186 14.67 -7.09 10.49
CA ARG A 186 15.74 -6.64 9.56
C ARG A 186 16.57 -7.82 9.08
N GLU A 187 16.74 -8.83 9.91
CA GLU A 187 17.48 -10.07 9.60
C GLU A 187 16.62 -11.03 8.77
N ALA A 188 15.34 -11.18 9.12
CA ALA A 188 14.40 -12.09 8.47
C ALA A 188 13.10 -11.39 8.03
N PRO A 189 13.14 -10.53 7.00
CA PRO A 189 12.03 -9.62 6.69
C PRO A 189 10.82 -10.29 6.02
N ALA A 190 10.98 -11.51 5.48
CA ALA A 190 9.89 -12.30 4.92
C ALA A 190 9.30 -13.31 5.93
N ASP A 191 9.69 -13.23 7.20
CA ASP A 191 9.25 -14.18 8.22
C ASP A 191 7.78 -13.93 8.61
N PRO A 192 6.86 -14.88 8.36
CA PRO A 192 5.44 -14.68 8.66
C PRO A 192 5.14 -14.67 10.17
N VAL A 193 5.93 -15.35 11.00
CA VAL A 193 5.73 -15.42 12.46
C VAL A 193 6.14 -14.11 13.10
N LEU A 194 7.33 -13.59 12.78
CA LEU A 194 7.81 -12.31 13.31
C LEU A 194 6.92 -11.15 12.84
N ASN A 195 6.45 -11.17 11.59
CA ASN A 195 5.52 -10.16 11.09
C ASN A 195 4.18 -10.21 11.85
N ASN A 196 3.59 -11.39 12.03
CA ASN A 196 2.34 -11.53 12.80
C ASN A 196 2.53 -11.09 14.26
N PHE A 197 3.65 -11.43 14.88
CA PHE A 197 3.98 -11.02 16.23
C PHE A 197 4.07 -9.49 16.36
N LEU A 198 4.77 -8.82 15.43
CA LEU A 198 4.85 -7.37 15.38
C LEU A 198 3.46 -6.71 15.28
N PHE A 199 2.59 -7.23 14.41
CA PHE A 199 1.23 -6.68 14.27
C PHE A 199 0.43 -6.82 15.57
N GLN A 200 0.50 -7.98 16.23
CA GLN A 200 -0.18 -8.19 17.52
C GLN A 200 0.30 -7.21 18.60
N LEU A 201 1.62 -6.94 18.66
CA LEU A 201 2.16 -5.98 19.63
C LEU A 201 1.69 -4.55 19.36
N VAL A 202 1.64 -4.15 18.08
CA VAL A 202 1.17 -2.82 17.68
C VAL A 202 -0.31 -2.65 18.01
N ASP A 203 -1.14 -3.64 17.67
CA ASP A 203 -2.58 -3.62 17.98
C ASP A 203 -2.82 -3.53 19.50
N GLU A 204 -2.10 -4.34 20.29
CA GLU A 204 -2.21 -4.33 21.76
C GLU A 204 -1.83 -2.96 22.36
N ARG A 205 -0.76 -2.34 21.85
CA ARG A 205 -0.33 -1.01 22.29
C ARG A 205 -1.38 0.05 21.97
N ASP A 206 -1.93 0.04 20.77
CA ASP A 206 -2.90 1.03 20.31
C ASP A 206 -4.22 0.91 21.11
N ASP A 207 -4.65 -0.31 21.43
CA ASP A 207 -5.79 -0.57 22.30
C ASP A 207 -5.57 -0.01 23.72
N LEU A 208 -4.39 -0.21 24.29
CA LEU A 208 -4.05 0.33 25.61
C LEU A 208 -3.95 1.86 25.61
N ALA A 209 -3.39 2.45 24.56
CA ALA A 209 -3.31 3.90 24.42
C ALA A 209 -4.71 4.53 24.35
N SER A 210 -5.63 3.90 23.61
CA SER A 210 -7.04 4.30 23.54
C SER A 210 -7.74 4.20 24.91
N GLN A 211 -7.54 3.09 25.63
CA GLN A 211 -8.07 2.91 26.98
C GLN A 211 -7.53 3.95 27.97
N LEU A 212 -6.24 4.28 27.90
CA LEU A 212 -5.62 5.30 28.74
C LEU A 212 -6.24 6.67 28.48
N ASP A 213 -6.34 7.10 27.22
CA ASP A 213 -7.00 8.36 26.82
C ASP A 213 -8.46 8.42 27.32
N GLN A 214 -9.21 7.32 27.18
CA GLN A 214 -10.58 7.24 27.68
C GLN A 214 -10.64 7.38 29.22
N SER A 215 -9.77 6.70 29.96
CA SER A 215 -9.72 6.76 31.42
C SER A 215 -9.36 8.16 31.93
N LEU A 216 -8.44 8.85 31.26
CA LEU A 216 -8.03 10.23 31.58
C LEU A 216 -9.17 11.22 31.28
N ARG A 217 -9.92 11.03 30.20
CA ARG A 217 -11.10 11.84 29.90
C ARG A 217 -12.22 11.67 30.92
N MET A 218 -12.49 10.44 31.37
CA MET A 218 -13.53 10.21 32.38
C MET A 218 -13.15 10.83 33.72
N THR A 219 -11.89 10.67 34.16
CA THR A 219 -11.41 11.29 35.41
C THR A 219 -11.41 12.82 35.34
N ALA A 220 -11.13 13.42 34.17
CA ALA A 220 -11.21 14.87 33.99
C ALA A 220 -12.63 15.44 33.96
N ALA A 221 -13.65 14.63 33.65
CA ALA A 221 -15.06 15.06 33.62
C ALA A 221 -15.75 15.04 35.00
N GLU A 222 -15.13 14.41 35.99
CA GLU A 222 -15.63 14.33 37.38
C GLU A 222 -15.18 15.51 38.26
N TYR A 223 -14.32 16.40 37.75
CA TYR A 223 -13.85 17.64 38.40
C TYR A 223 -14.37 18.89 37.68
#